data_AF-G4R8E1-F1
#
_entry.id   AF-G4R8E1-F1
#
_cell.length_a   1.000
_cell.length_b   1.000
_cell.length_c   1.000
_cell.angle_alpha   90.00
_cell.angle_beta   90.00
_cell.angle_gamma   90.00
#
_symmetry.space_group_name_H-M   'P 1'
#
loop_
_entity.id
_entity.type
_entity.pdbx_description
1 polymer ?
#
loop_
_entity_poly.entity_id
_entity_poly.type
_entity_poly.pdbx_seq_one_letter_code
_entity_poly.pdbx_strand_id
1 'polypeptide(L)'
;MTAEPKPEPAEPLLMGHDASQGWLVTDTHVDMSRPSRTYRPLDIDAEPQSITIDASKTALLIVDMQNDFCTEGGWLHSRGIDITPNRKPILPLKSMIEVGRQAGIPVVWVNWGVRKDLLNIAPSLQHAHNPHANETNLGQPVPGTRSEVIARGSWGAEVVDEINPGTADYQITKHRFSAFCDCETDAVLRNLGVRTLLIAGVNMDQCVMTTLEFRSLL
;
A
#
# COMPACT_ATOMS: atom_id res chain seq x y z
N MET A 1 -6.37 -45.37 42.92
CA MET A 1 -6.64 -44.08 42.24
C MET A 1 -6.15 -44.21 40.82
N THR A 2 -7.05 -44.50 39.90
CA THR A 2 -6.78 -44.48 38.46
C THR A 2 -6.53 -43.03 38.07
N ALA A 3 -5.32 -42.71 37.60
CA ALA A 3 -5.02 -41.39 37.05
C ALA A 3 -5.94 -41.17 35.84
N GLU A 4 -6.70 -40.08 35.86
CA GLU A 4 -7.47 -39.67 34.69
C GLU A 4 -6.51 -39.45 33.52
N PRO A 5 -6.87 -39.88 32.29
CA PRO A 5 -6.04 -39.67 31.13
C PRO A 5 -5.83 -38.18 30.92
N LYS A 6 -4.56 -37.77 30.82
CA LYS A 6 -4.19 -36.38 30.50
C LYS A 6 -4.87 -36.02 29.18
N PRO A 7 -5.63 -34.91 29.10
CA PRO A 7 -6.29 -34.51 27.86
C PRO A 7 -5.25 -34.43 26.74
N GLU A 8 -5.61 -34.89 25.54
CA GLU A 8 -4.75 -34.76 24.37
C GLU A 8 -4.31 -33.29 24.23
N PRO A 9 -3.02 -33.03 23.94
CA PRO A 9 -2.54 -31.67 23.79
C PRO A 9 -3.35 -31.00 22.69
N ALA A 10 -4.03 -29.92 23.04
CA ALA A 10 -4.83 -29.14 22.10
C ALA A 10 -3.98 -28.74 20.89
N GLU A 11 -4.57 -28.78 19.68
CA GLU A 11 -3.88 -28.33 18.47
C GLU A 11 -3.39 -26.88 18.67
N PRO A 12 -2.10 -26.59 18.38
CA PRO A 12 -1.58 -25.24 18.53
C PRO A 12 -2.30 -24.24 17.63
N LEU A 13 -2.79 -23.14 18.23
CA LEU A 13 -3.38 -22.02 17.51
C LEU A 13 -2.28 -21.11 16.95
N LEU A 14 -2.31 -20.80 15.67
CA LEU A 14 -1.47 -19.77 15.09
C LEU A 14 -1.95 -18.36 15.48
N MET A 15 -1.13 -17.64 16.24
CA MET A 15 -1.29 -16.21 16.50
C MET A 15 -0.36 -15.41 15.60
N GLY A 16 -0.91 -14.79 14.56
CA GLY A 16 -0.16 -14.00 13.56
C GLY A 16 -0.70 -14.23 12.15
N HIS A 17 -0.08 -13.57 11.16
CA HIS A 17 -0.52 -13.68 9.77
C HIS A 17 -0.19 -15.05 9.15
N ASP A 18 1.02 -15.55 9.41
CA ASP A 18 1.49 -16.86 8.95
C ASP A 18 2.55 -17.42 9.91
N ALA A 19 2.91 -18.70 9.76
CA ALA A 19 3.85 -19.37 10.67
C ALA A 19 5.23 -18.69 10.80
N SER A 20 5.72 -18.02 9.76
CA SER A 20 7.01 -17.30 9.80
C SER A 20 6.93 -15.96 10.53
N GLN A 21 5.73 -15.41 10.71
CA GLN A 21 5.48 -14.13 11.39
C GLN A 21 4.56 -14.27 12.62
N GLY A 22 4.26 -15.50 13.03
CA GLY A 22 3.35 -15.81 14.13
C GLY A 22 3.96 -16.72 15.18
N TRP A 23 3.19 -16.98 16.23
CA TRP A 23 3.50 -17.94 17.28
C TRP A 23 2.48 -19.07 17.27
N LEU A 24 2.90 -20.28 17.62
CA LEU A 24 1.98 -21.39 17.84
C LEU A 24 1.70 -21.49 19.34
N VAL A 25 0.42 -21.39 19.72
CA VAL A 25 0.01 -21.23 21.12
C VAL A 25 -0.94 -22.36 21.52
N THR A 26 -0.62 -23.03 22.63
CA THR A 26 -1.52 -23.92 23.36
C THR A 26 -1.84 -23.31 24.73
N ASP A 27 -2.63 -24.02 25.54
CA ASP A 27 -2.94 -23.65 26.93
C ASP A 27 -1.71 -23.62 27.86
N THR A 28 -0.66 -24.35 27.50
CA THR A 28 0.53 -24.57 28.34
C THR A 28 1.84 -24.23 27.65
N HIS A 29 1.84 -23.91 26.35
CA HIS A 29 3.05 -23.68 25.57
C HIS A 29 2.88 -22.56 24.53
N VAL A 30 3.94 -21.76 24.34
CA VAL A 30 4.03 -20.75 23.29
C VAL A 30 5.33 -21.02 22.51
N ASP A 31 5.19 -21.52 21.28
CA ASP A 31 6.31 -21.67 20.36
C ASP A 31 6.51 -20.37 19.58
N MET A 32 7.61 -19.70 19.89
CA MET A 32 8.02 -18.42 19.30
C MET A 32 9.11 -18.58 18.23
N SER A 33 9.47 -19.82 17.85
CA SER A 33 10.64 -20.12 17.02
C SER A 33 10.57 -19.60 15.58
N ARG A 34 9.36 -19.37 15.03
CA ARG A 34 9.08 -18.77 13.71
C ARG A 34 9.92 -19.38 12.58
N PRO A 35 9.45 -20.48 11.94
CA PRO A 35 10.17 -21.09 10.83
C PRO A 35 10.42 -20.10 9.69
N SER A 36 11.57 -20.24 9.02
CA SER A 36 11.89 -19.44 7.83
C SER A 36 11.02 -19.85 6.64
N ARG A 37 10.63 -18.87 5.83
CA ARG A 37 9.94 -19.13 4.55
C ARG A 37 10.86 -19.86 3.57
N THR A 38 10.28 -20.71 2.73
CA THR A 38 10.98 -21.35 1.62
C THR A 38 11.49 -20.28 0.66
N TYR A 39 12.81 -20.29 0.41
CA TYR A 39 13.45 -19.38 -0.54
C TYR A 39 12.87 -19.58 -1.94
N ARG A 40 12.41 -18.48 -2.56
CA ARG A 40 11.85 -18.49 -3.92
C ARG A 40 12.58 -17.43 -4.78
N PRO A 41 13.70 -17.77 -5.42
CA PRO A 41 14.46 -16.81 -6.22
C PRO A 41 13.65 -16.33 -7.43
N LEU A 42 13.72 -15.04 -7.72
CA LEU A 42 13.30 -14.42 -8.97
C LEU A 42 14.41 -13.52 -9.48
N ASP A 43 14.89 -13.81 -10.68
CA ASP A 43 15.84 -12.96 -11.40
C ASP A 43 15.09 -11.89 -12.17
N ILE A 44 15.54 -10.64 -12.03
CA ILE A 44 14.96 -9.46 -12.65
C ILE A 44 16.06 -8.71 -13.38
N ASP A 45 15.86 -8.49 -14.67
CA ASP A 45 16.68 -7.57 -15.44
C ASP A 45 16.39 -6.13 -14.99
N ALA A 46 17.43 -5.48 -14.48
CA ALA A 46 17.36 -4.15 -13.88
C ALA A 46 18.61 -3.35 -14.24
N GLU A 47 18.53 -2.04 -14.06
CA GLU A 47 19.68 -1.15 -14.15
C GLU A 47 20.23 -0.82 -12.76
N PRO A 48 21.56 -0.67 -12.61
CA PRO A 48 22.59 -0.89 -13.63
C PRO A 48 22.92 -2.37 -13.86
N GLN A 49 22.37 -3.29 -13.06
CA GLN A 49 22.67 -4.71 -13.12
C GLN A 49 21.42 -5.53 -12.78
N SER A 50 21.30 -6.72 -13.38
CA SER A 50 20.26 -7.68 -13.00
C SER A 50 20.40 -8.08 -11.53
N ILE A 51 19.27 -8.32 -10.89
CA ILE A 51 19.18 -8.63 -9.46
C ILE A 51 18.38 -9.92 -9.26
N THR A 52 18.69 -10.64 -8.17
CA THR A 52 17.86 -11.75 -7.69
C THR A 52 17.17 -11.33 -6.40
N ILE A 53 15.86 -11.53 -6.33
CA ILE A 53 15.06 -11.28 -5.12
C ILE A 53 14.43 -12.57 -4.59
N ASP A 54 14.09 -12.60 -3.31
CA ASP A 54 13.31 -13.68 -2.71
C ASP A 54 11.82 -13.32 -2.74
N ALA A 55 11.05 -13.97 -3.63
CA ALA A 55 9.61 -13.76 -3.76
C ALA A 55 8.84 -14.06 -2.48
N SER A 56 9.38 -14.90 -1.57
CA SER A 56 8.76 -15.15 -0.28
C SER A 56 8.88 -13.99 0.71
N LYS A 57 9.74 -13.01 0.42
CA LYS A 57 10.01 -11.82 1.27
C LYS A 57 9.81 -10.52 0.50
N THR A 58 9.11 -10.55 -0.63
CA THR A 58 8.88 -9.39 -1.49
C THR A 58 7.42 -8.95 -1.42
N ALA A 59 7.15 -7.66 -1.53
CA ALA A 59 5.82 -7.13 -1.81
C ALA A 59 5.86 -6.11 -2.96
N LEU A 60 4.74 -6.00 -3.68
CA LEU A 60 4.49 -4.93 -4.63
C LEU A 60 3.74 -3.79 -3.91
N LEU A 61 4.38 -2.63 -3.80
CA LEU A 61 3.79 -1.42 -3.21
C LEU A 61 3.32 -0.48 -4.32
N ILE A 62 2.01 -0.26 -4.42
CA ILE A 62 1.40 0.62 -5.43
C ILE A 62 0.90 1.89 -4.76
N VAL A 63 1.39 3.03 -5.23
CA VAL A 63 1.18 4.34 -4.60
C VAL A 63 0.22 5.20 -5.43
N ASP A 64 -0.85 5.66 -4.80
CA ASP A 64 -1.76 6.71 -5.28
C ASP A 64 -2.29 6.56 -6.72
N MET A 65 -2.57 5.35 -7.21
CA MET A 65 -3.21 5.15 -8.53
C MET A 65 -4.72 5.50 -8.50
N GLN A 66 -5.04 6.74 -8.15
CA GLN A 66 -6.39 7.20 -7.79
C GLN A 66 -7.03 8.06 -8.88
N ASN A 67 -8.37 8.10 -8.89
CA ASN A 67 -9.14 8.83 -9.90
C ASN A 67 -8.80 10.33 -9.96
N ASP A 68 -8.55 10.98 -8.81
CA ASP A 68 -8.19 12.39 -8.79
C ASP A 68 -6.88 12.72 -9.52
N PHE A 69 -6.00 11.74 -9.68
CA PHE A 69 -4.70 11.90 -10.34
C PHE A 69 -4.69 11.37 -11.78
N CYS A 70 -5.56 10.41 -12.09
CA CYS A 70 -5.45 9.59 -13.29
C CYS A 70 -6.69 9.65 -14.20
N THR A 71 -7.81 10.23 -13.77
CA THR A 71 -9.09 10.12 -14.50
C THR A 71 -9.64 11.49 -14.88
N GLU A 72 -10.25 11.59 -16.06
CA GLU A 72 -10.97 12.78 -16.49
C GLU A 72 -12.09 13.13 -15.49
N GLY A 73 -12.24 14.42 -15.19
CA GLY A 73 -13.14 14.88 -14.12
C GLY A 73 -12.62 14.68 -12.70
N GLY A 74 -11.44 14.08 -12.53
CA GLY A 74 -10.67 14.09 -11.28
C GLY A 74 -10.05 15.47 -11.01
N TRP A 75 -9.48 15.62 -9.82
CA TRP A 75 -8.90 16.88 -9.33
C TRP A 75 -7.83 17.48 -10.26
N LEU A 76 -6.82 16.71 -10.68
CA LEU A 76 -5.76 17.25 -11.56
C LEU A 76 -6.32 17.71 -12.91
N HIS A 77 -7.19 16.91 -13.51
CA HIS A 77 -7.87 17.26 -14.77
C HIS A 77 -8.71 18.54 -14.62
N SER A 78 -9.45 18.69 -13.50
CA SER A 78 -10.24 19.90 -13.23
C SER A 78 -9.40 21.19 -13.15
N ARG A 79 -8.10 21.05 -12.88
CA ARG A 79 -7.11 22.15 -12.85
C ARG A 79 -6.41 22.37 -14.20
N GLY A 80 -6.79 21.62 -15.24
CA GLY A 80 -6.14 21.68 -16.55
C GLY A 80 -4.76 21.02 -16.61
N ILE A 81 -4.42 20.18 -15.63
CA ILE A 81 -3.16 19.44 -15.61
C ILE A 81 -3.29 18.20 -16.51
N ASP A 82 -2.28 17.96 -17.36
CA ASP A 82 -2.23 16.77 -18.20
C ASP A 82 -2.03 15.51 -17.37
N ILE A 83 -3.03 14.63 -17.38
CA ILE A 83 -3.05 13.36 -16.65
C ILE A 83 -2.48 12.19 -17.45
N THR A 84 -2.14 12.38 -18.73
CA THR A 84 -1.62 11.32 -19.62
C THR A 84 -0.40 10.61 -19.03
N PRO A 85 0.60 11.31 -18.43
CA PRO A 85 1.73 10.65 -17.78
C PRO A 85 1.30 9.73 -16.63
N ASN A 86 0.28 10.14 -15.86
CA ASN A 86 -0.23 9.38 -14.71
C ASN A 86 -1.05 8.14 -15.13
N ARG A 87 -1.57 8.13 -16.37
CA ARG A 87 -2.28 6.97 -16.93
C ARG A 87 -1.34 5.95 -17.58
N LYS A 88 -0.17 6.38 -18.06
CA LYS A 88 0.83 5.52 -18.71
C LYS A 88 1.19 4.25 -17.90
N PRO A 89 1.37 4.28 -16.56
CA PRO A 89 1.72 3.07 -15.80
C PRO A 89 0.56 2.08 -15.59
N ILE A 90 -0.69 2.42 -15.90
CA ILE A 90 -1.86 1.55 -15.61
C ILE A 90 -1.73 0.17 -16.26
N LEU A 91 -1.43 0.09 -17.56
CA LEU A 91 -1.34 -1.19 -18.27
C LEU A 91 -0.16 -2.05 -17.81
N PRO A 92 1.08 -1.52 -17.70
CA PRO A 92 2.19 -2.27 -17.11
C PRO A 92 1.90 -2.74 -15.67
N LEU A 93 1.28 -1.89 -14.84
CA LEU A 93 0.90 -2.24 -13.48
C LEU A 93 -0.10 -3.39 -13.45
N LYS A 94 -1.10 -3.38 -14.33
CA LYS A 94 -2.08 -4.46 -14.42
C LYS A 94 -1.40 -5.81 -14.62
N SER A 95 -0.49 -5.90 -15.59
CA SER A 95 0.28 -7.12 -15.86
C SER A 95 1.14 -7.52 -14.66
N MET A 96 1.79 -6.55 -14.02
CA MET A 96 2.65 -6.80 -12.85
C MET A 96 1.85 -7.28 -11.63
N ILE A 97 0.67 -6.73 -11.39
CA ILE A 97 -0.26 -7.16 -10.34
C ILE A 97 -0.70 -8.60 -10.58
N GLU A 98 -1.12 -8.94 -11.80
CA GLU A 98 -1.57 -10.28 -12.16
C GLU A 98 -0.46 -11.32 -11.94
N VAL A 99 0.75 -11.04 -12.41
CA VAL A 99 1.92 -11.92 -12.20
C VAL A 99 2.29 -12.01 -10.72
N GLY A 100 2.31 -10.89 -10.01
CA GLY A 100 2.62 -10.85 -8.57
C GLY A 100 1.66 -11.71 -7.76
N ARG A 101 0.36 -11.59 -8.01
CA ARG A 101 -0.67 -12.42 -7.36
C ARG A 101 -0.49 -13.91 -7.65
N GLN A 102 -0.22 -14.28 -8.90
CA GLN A 102 0.04 -15.68 -9.29
C GLN A 102 1.29 -16.25 -8.60
N ALA A 103 2.31 -15.41 -8.36
CA ALA A 103 3.53 -15.78 -7.64
C ALA A 103 3.36 -15.78 -6.10
N GLY A 104 2.17 -15.41 -5.58
CA GLY A 104 1.94 -15.26 -4.15
C GLY A 104 2.76 -14.13 -3.53
N ILE A 105 3.09 -13.09 -4.30
CA ILE A 105 3.68 -11.84 -3.83
C ILE A 105 2.52 -10.93 -3.40
N PRO A 106 2.47 -10.49 -2.12
CA PRO A 106 1.43 -9.58 -1.66
C PRO A 106 1.50 -8.25 -2.40
N VAL A 107 0.33 -7.77 -2.83
CA VAL A 107 0.14 -6.43 -3.39
C VAL A 107 -0.43 -5.53 -2.30
N VAL A 108 0.23 -4.39 -2.07
CA VAL A 108 -0.10 -3.42 -1.03
C VAL A 108 -0.32 -2.07 -1.70
N TRP A 109 -1.54 -1.56 -1.58
CA TRP A 109 -1.95 -0.26 -2.09
C TRP A 109 -1.84 0.77 -0.98
N VAL A 110 -1.18 1.88 -1.26
CA VAL A 110 -1.11 3.00 -0.33
C VAL A 110 -1.59 4.25 -1.04
N ASN A 111 -2.80 4.66 -0.69
CA ASN A 111 -3.55 5.70 -1.39
C ASN A 111 -3.85 6.86 -0.46
N TRP A 112 -3.94 8.06 -1.02
CA TRP A 112 -4.30 9.25 -0.27
C TRP A 112 -5.79 9.27 0.12
N GLY A 113 -6.06 9.56 1.39
CA GLY A 113 -7.43 9.70 1.88
C GLY A 113 -7.49 10.65 3.06
N VAL A 114 -7.82 11.90 2.79
CA VAL A 114 -7.91 12.94 3.82
C VAL A 114 -9.24 12.90 4.54
N ARG A 115 -9.23 13.35 5.80
CA ARG A 115 -10.45 13.57 6.58
C ARG A 115 -11.15 14.84 6.10
N LYS A 116 -12.48 14.89 6.19
CA LYS A 116 -13.24 16.11 5.85
C LYS A 116 -12.92 17.30 6.76
N ASP A 117 -12.52 17.04 8.02
CA ASP A 117 -12.13 18.08 8.97
C ASP A 117 -10.68 18.56 8.81
N LEU A 118 -9.88 17.89 7.97
CA LEU A 118 -8.46 18.15 7.73
C LEU A 118 -7.58 18.24 8.99
N LEU A 119 -8.04 17.71 10.14
CA LEU A 119 -7.28 17.81 11.40
C LEU A 119 -5.96 17.04 11.37
N ASN A 120 -5.80 16.12 10.42
CA ASN A 120 -4.55 15.41 10.16
C ASN A 120 -3.67 16.10 9.10
N ILE A 121 -4.03 17.27 8.59
CA ILE A 121 -3.30 17.98 7.54
C ILE A 121 -2.78 19.32 8.07
N ALA A 122 -1.45 19.45 8.14
CA ALA A 122 -0.81 20.68 8.59
C ALA A 122 -1.10 21.86 7.64
N PRO A 123 -1.23 23.10 8.14
CA PRO A 123 -1.45 24.28 7.29
C PRO A 123 -0.42 24.46 6.17
N SER A 124 0.85 24.06 6.40
CA SER A 124 1.89 24.11 5.38
C SER A 124 1.61 23.20 4.18
N LEU A 125 1.04 22.01 4.42
CA LEU A 125 0.66 21.10 3.35
C LEU A 125 -0.59 21.62 2.62
N GLN A 126 -1.57 22.15 3.34
CA GLN A 126 -2.73 22.81 2.71
C GLN A 126 -2.29 23.98 1.81
N HIS A 127 -1.39 24.83 2.32
CA HIS A 127 -0.83 25.95 1.57
C HIS A 127 -0.03 25.49 0.35
N ALA A 128 0.73 24.38 0.44
CA ALA A 128 1.46 23.84 -0.71
C ALA A 128 0.53 23.44 -1.86
N HIS A 129 -0.68 22.95 -1.57
CA HIS A 129 -1.67 22.58 -2.58
C HIS A 129 -2.54 23.74 -3.07
N ASN A 130 -2.77 24.74 -2.21
CA ASN A 130 -3.63 25.89 -2.49
C ASN A 130 -2.98 27.19 -1.98
N PRO A 131 -1.88 27.66 -2.61
CA PRO A 131 -1.06 28.76 -2.11
C PRO A 131 -1.77 30.12 -2.10
N HIS A 132 -2.83 30.27 -2.89
CA HIS A 132 -3.58 31.52 -3.02
C HIS A 132 -4.99 31.44 -2.41
N ALA A 133 -5.34 30.32 -1.78
CA ALA A 133 -6.67 30.07 -1.19
C ALA A 133 -7.85 30.33 -2.14
N ASN A 134 -7.64 30.15 -3.44
CA ASN A 134 -8.62 30.40 -4.50
C ASN A 134 -8.97 29.13 -5.31
N GLU A 135 -8.34 28.00 -5.00
CA GLU A 135 -8.65 26.69 -5.57
C GLU A 135 -9.47 25.83 -4.60
N THR A 136 -10.06 24.73 -5.10
CA THR A 136 -10.71 23.71 -4.28
C THR A 136 -9.70 23.07 -3.33
N ASN A 137 -9.93 23.16 -2.03
CA ASN A 137 -9.03 22.60 -1.02
C ASN A 137 -9.19 21.07 -0.90
N LEU A 138 -8.22 20.43 -0.26
CA LEU A 138 -8.30 19.01 0.12
C LEU A 138 -9.60 18.73 0.87
N GLY A 139 -10.24 17.59 0.60
CA GLY A 139 -11.49 17.18 1.24
C GLY A 139 -12.74 17.92 0.77
N GLN A 140 -12.64 18.88 -0.16
CA GLN A 140 -13.78 19.64 -0.69
C GLN A 140 -14.26 19.10 -2.04
N PRO A 141 -15.55 19.29 -2.38
CA PRO A 141 -16.09 18.94 -3.70
C PRO A 141 -15.42 19.75 -4.82
N VAL A 142 -15.06 19.07 -5.91
CA VAL A 142 -14.55 19.70 -7.13
C VAL A 142 -15.74 20.22 -7.96
N PRO A 143 -15.83 21.54 -8.23
CA PRO A 143 -16.96 22.09 -8.97
C PRO A 143 -17.14 21.45 -10.35
N GLY A 144 -18.37 21.07 -10.69
CA GLY A 144 -18.71 20.49 -11.99
C GLY A 144 -18.29 19.04 -12.18
N THR A 145 -17.77 18.37 -11.13
CA THR A 145 -17.44 16.94 -11.17
C THR A 145 -18.06 16.22 -9.97
N ARG A 146 -17.97 14.88 -9.98
CA ARG A 146 -18.40 14.04 -8.85
C ARG A 146 -17.33 13.88 -7.77
N SER A 147 -16.15 14.49 -7.94
CA SER A 147 -15.01 14.27 -7.06
C SER A 147 -15.07 15.14 -5.82
N GLU A 148 -14.53 14.62 -4.71
CA GLU A 148 -14.12 15.40 -3.55
C GLU A 148 -12.62 15.19 -3.37
N VAL A 149 -11.83 16.27 -3.36
CA VAL A 149 -10.38 16.22 -3.50
C VAL A 149 -9.76 15.27 -2.48
N ILE A 150 -9.36 14.08 -2.94
CA ILE A 150 -8.77 12.95 -2.19
C ILE A 150 -9.47 12.65 -0.86
N ALA A 151 -10.76 12.97 -0.74
CA ALA A 151 -11.50 12.77 0.50
C ALA A 151 -11.69 11.27 0.73
N ARG A 152 -11.42 10.78 1.95
CA ARG A 152 -11.59 9.35 2.26
C ARG A 152 -13.03 8.91 1.96
N GLY A 153 -13.17 7.86 1.15
CA GLY A 153 -14.46 7.29 0.74
C GLY A 153 -15.16 8.04 -0.40
N SER A 154 -14.49 9.04 -1.01
CA SER A 154 -14.98 9.67 -2.24
C SER A 154 -14.47 8.94 -3.48
N TRP A 155 -15.17 9.15 -4.60
CA TRP A 155 -14.74 8.66 -5.91
C TRP A 155 -13.31 9.13 -6.27
N GLY A 156 -12.95 10.37 -5.94
CA GLY A 156 -11.62 10.92 -6.20
C GLY A 156 -10.49 10.16 -5.52
N ALA A 157 -10.76 9.63 -4.32
CA ALA A 157 -9.82 8.83 -3.55
C ALA A 157 -9.84 7.33 -3.90
N GLU A 158 -10.75 6.86 -4.75
CA GLU A 158 -10.78 5.47 -5.19
C GLU A 158 -9.67 5.20 -6.22
N VAL A 159 -9.19 3.95 -6.24
CA VAL A 159 -8.28 3.47 -7.28
C VAL A 159 -8.99 3.49 -8.63
N VAL A 160 -8.25 3.76 -9.71
CA VAL A 160 -8.81 3.70 -11.07
C VAL A 160 -9.38 2.32 -11.39
N ASP A 161 -10.50 2.28 -12.11
CA ASP A 161 -11.29 1.07 -12.35
C ASP A 161 -10.49 -0.04 -13.04
N GLU A 162 -9.53 0.32 -13.89
CA GLU A 162 -8.75 -0.62 -14.71
C GLU A 162 -7.85 -1.56 -13.89
N ILE A 163 -7.45 -1.14 -12.68
CA ILE A 163 -6.54 -1.89 -11.78
C ILE A 163 -7.06 -1.93 -10.34
N ASN A 164 -8.39 -1.87 -10.15
CA ASN A 164 -8.99 -1.86 -8.83
C ASN A 164 -8.56 -3.08 -7.98
N PRO A 165 -8.10 -2.89 -6.73
CA PRO A 165 -7.64 -3.97 -5.84
C PRO A 165 -8.73 -4.98 -5.45
N GLY A 166 -10.00 -4.55 -5.41
CA GLY A 166 -11.08 -5.35 -4.84
C GLY A 166 -10.76 -5.78 -3.39
N THR A 167 -11.01 -7.05 -3.08
CA THR A 167 -10.74 -7.63 -1.74
C THR A 167 -9.50 -8.53 -1.72
N ALA A 168 -8.75 -8.62 -2.82
CA ALA A 168 -7.61 -9.53 -2.94
C ALA A 168 -6.32 -8.97 -2.34
N ASP A 169 -6.22 -7.64 -2.28
CA ASP A 169 -4.98 -6.93 -1.93
C ASP A 169 -5.13 -6.13 -0.63
N TYR A 170 -3.99 -5.79 -0.02
CA TYR A 170 -3.94 -4.94 1.16
C TYR A 170 -4.12 -3.49 0.76
N GLN A 171 -5.01 -2.76 1.44
CA GLN A 171 -5.28 -1.35 1.14
C GLN A 171 -5.03 -0.51 2.39
N ILE A 172 -4.17 0.49 2.23
CA ILE A 172 -3.72 1.38 3.29
C ILE A 172 -4.02 2.81 2.86
N THR A 173 -4.52 3.60 3.80
CA THR A 173 -4.76 5.03 3.55
C THR A 173 -3.67 5.87 4.19
N LYS A 174 -2.97 6.67 3.38
CA LYS A 174 -2.01 7.68 3.85
C LYS A 174 -2.61 9.09 3.76
N HIS A 175 -1.97 10.06 4.41
CA HIS A 175 -2.30 11.50 4.35
C HIS A 175 -1.03 12.38 4.30
N ARG A 176 0.09 11.77 3.90
CA ARG A 176 1.39 12.39 3.63
C ARG A 176 1.92 11.91 2.27
N PHE A 177 2.98 12.54 1.76
CA PHE A 177 3.61 12.13 0.50
C PHE A 177 4.20 10.72 0.62
N SER A 178 4.99 10.46 1.67
CA SER A 178 5.53 9.13 1.95
C SER A 178 4.45 8.16 2.42
N ALA A 179 4.48 6.93 1.89
CA ALA A 179 3.67 5.81 2.36
C ALA A 179 3.99 5.37 3.80
N PHE A 180 5.10 5.83 4.39
CA PHE A 180 5.56 5.41 5.72
C PHE A 180 5.35 6.46 6.81
N CYS A 181 5.15 7.73 6.44
CA CYS A 181 4.99 8.79 7.41
C CYS A 181 3.57 8.81 7.95
N ASP A 182 3.43 8.56 9.26
CA ASP A 182 2.14 8.56 9.97
C ASP A 182 1.12 7.59 9.32
N CYS A 183 1.60 6.40 8.96
CA CYS A 183 0.87 5.41 8.19
C CYS A 183 1.22 3.99 8.66
N GLU A 184 0.28 3.05 8.56
CA GLU A 184 0.45 1.67 9.02
C GLU A 184 1.28 0.77 8.08
N THR A 185 1.72 1.29 6.92
CA THR A 185 2.49 0.55 5.90
C THR A 185 3.65 -0.24 6.47
N ASP A 186 4.41 0.35 7.37
CA ASP A 186 5.57 -0.29 8.00
C ASP A 186 5.15 -1.50 8.86
N ALA A 187 4.10 -1.34 9.67
CA ALA A 187 3.56 -2.41 10.50
C ALA A 187 2.99 -3.54 9.64
N VAL A 188 2.24 -3.23 8.59
CA VAL A 188 1.68 -4.21 7.66
C VAL A 188 2.80 -5.00 6.99
N LEU A 189 3.79 -4.33 6.39
CA LEU A 189 4.89 -4.99 5.67
C LEU A 189 5.74 -5.87 6.60
N ARG A 190 5.98 -5.45 7.85
CA ARG A 190 6.68 -6.29 8.84
C ARG A 190 5.89 -7.54 9.19
N ASN A 191 4.58 -7.42 9.44
CA ASN A 191 3.73 -8.58 9.73
C ASN A 191 3.54 -9.50 8.51
N LEU A 192 3.72 -8.98 7.30
CA LEU A 192 3.81 -9.77 6.06
C LEU A 192 5.19 -10.40 5.82
N GLY A 193 6.18 -10.17 6.70
CA GLY A 193 7.53 -10.72 6.57
C GLY A 193 8.33 -10.14 5.39
N VAL A 194 7.95 -8.94 4.92
CA VAL A 194 8.53 -8.33 3.72
C VAL A 194 9.87 -7.68 4.01
N ARG A 195 10.85 -7.96 3.16
CA ARG A 195 12.21 -7.38 3.18
C ARG A 195 12.51 -6.59 1.91
N THR A 196 11.97 -7.02 0.78
CA THR A 196 12.15 -6.36 -0.52
C THR A 196 10.85 -5.71 -0.96
N LEU A 197 10.93 -4.49 -1.51
CA LEU A 197 9.80 -3.84 -2.16
C LEU A 197 10.07 -3.62 -3.64
N LEU A 198 9.04 -3.89 -4.43
CA LEU A 198 8.89 -3.35 -5.77
C LEU A 198 7.90 -2.18 -5.66
N ILE A 199 8.33 -0.96 -5.98
CA ILE A 199 7.51 0.25 -5.80
C ILE A 199 7.08 0.77 -7.16
N ALA A 200 5.80 1.08 -7.30
CA ALA A 200 5.22 1.68 -8.50
C ALA A 200 4.06 2.60 -8.14
N GLY A 201 3.57 3.40 -9.09
CA GLY A 201 2.44 4.28 -8.89
C GLY A 201 2.69 5.70 -9.41
N VAL A 202 1.98 6.67 -8.83
CA VAL A 202 2.05 8.08 -9.20
C VAL A 202 2.06 8.97 -7.95
N ASN A 203 2.53 10.22 -8.02
CA ASN A 203 3.41 10.76 -9.06
C ASN A 203 4.86 10.31 -8.79
N MET A 204 5.62 10.06 -9.86
CA MET A 204 6.99 9.54 -9.77
C MET A 204 7.91 10.45 -8.93
N ASP A 205 7.82 11.76 -9.15
CA ASP A 205 8.66 12.81 -8.56
C ASP A 205 8.22 13.28 -7.16
N GLN A 206 7.05 12.80 -6.69
CA GLN A 206 6.49 13.17 -5.39
C GLN A 206 6.31 11.93 -4.53
N CYS A 207 5.07 11.41 -4.43
CA CYS A 207 4.72 10.33 -3.52
C CYS A 207 5.57 9.07 -3.72
N VAL A 208 5.88 8.70 -4.96
CA VAL A 208 6.72 7.53 -5.26
C VAL A 208 8.16 7.77 -4.80
N MET A 209 8.81 8.87 -5.24
CA MET A 209 10.18 9.19 -4.84
C MET A 209 10.32 9.37 -3.33
N THR A 210 9.44 10.15 -2.68
CA THR A 210 9.50 10.35 -1.23
C THR A 210 9.29 9.04 -0.47
N THR A 211 8.46 8.12 -0.98
CA THR A 211 8.30 6.78 -0.40
C THR A 211 9.55 5.94 -0.56
N LEU A 212 10.20 5.99 -1.73
CA LEU A 212 11.45 5.29 -2.02
C LEU A 212 12.60 5.78 -1.13
N GLU A 213 12.78 7.10 -1.04
CA GLU A 213 13.84 7.74 -0.23
C GLU A 213 13.67 7.49 1.28
N PHE A 214 12.43 7.47 1.78
CA PHE A 214 12.22 7.21 3.21
C PHE A 214 12.70 5.81 3.62
N ARG A 215 12.49 4.80 2.75
CA ARG A 215 12.87 3.42 3.04
C ARG A 215 14.34 3.12 2.75
N SER A 216 15.03 3.89 1.90
CA SER A 216 16.48 3.70 1.68
C SER A 216 17.34 4.11 2.88
N LEU A 217 16.74 4.76 3.90
CA LEU A 217 17.42 5.31 5.07
C LEU A 217 17.21 4.50 6.37
N LEU A 218 16.53 3.35 6.32
CA LEU A 218 16.27 2.45 7.47
C LEU A 218 16.57 0.99 7.13
#